data_AF-A0A531M4Z1-F1
#
_entry.id   AF-A0A531M4Z1-F1
#
_cell.length_a   1.000
_cell.length_b   1.000
_cell.length_c   1.000
_cell.angle_alpha   90.00
_cell.angle_beta   90.00
_cell.angle_gamma   90.00
#
_symmetry.space_group_name_H-M   'P 1'
#
loop_
_entity.id
_entity.type
_entity.pdbx_description
1 polymer ?
#
loop_
_entity_poly.entity_id
_entity_poly.type
_entity_poly.pdbx_seq_one_letter_code
_entity_poly.pdbx_strand_id
1 'polypeptide(L)'
;FHVTPEATWSNLPISGSFVEMLRRIVQLSRNQGAAVANAEAAATSLAPYRMIAADGSLVPPTSDARPLVPGAGTLPVTFENPPGLYGSETGVFAHNLLDVASTFEPLARPQVTVPVTTIQYAFDESRNLKGALVAAALLLMLLDTLAVLWMGGLFSR
;
A
#
# COMPACT_ATOMS: atom_id res chain seq x y z
N PHE A 1 16.35 -8.62 21.33
CA PHE A 1 17.15 -7.40 21.12
C PHE A 1 18.53 -7.65 21.69
N HIS A 2 19.53 -7.88 20.83
CA HIS A 2 20.92 -7.76 21.27
C HIS A 2 21.31 -6.32 21.01
N VAL A 3 21.78 -5.67 22.06
CA VAL A 3 22.31 -4.33 21.96
C VAL A 3 23.66 -4.42 22.70
N THR A 4 24.75 -4.19 21.99
CA THR A 4 26.15 -4.35 22.45
C THR A 4 26.57 -3.16 23.31
N PRO A 5 27.13 -3.35 24.52
CA PRO A 5 27.36 -2.24 25.45
C PRO A 5 28.47 -1.30 24.93
N GLU A 6 28.09 -0.21 24.27
CA GLU A 6 28.99 0.77 23.66
C GLU A 6 28.49 2.18 24.02
N ALA A 7 29.37 3.14 24.29
CA ALA A 7 29.02 4.45 24.89
C ALA A 7 28.26 5.44 23.97
N THR A 8 27.89 5.02 22.76
CA THR A 8 27.22 5.84 21.71
C THR A 8 25.72 5.54 21.55
N TRP A 9 25.08 4.94 22.55
CA TRP A 9 23.77 4.29 22.37
C TRP A 9 22.55 5.18 22.14
N SER A 10 21.66 4.60 21.33
CA SER A 10 20.23 4.87 21.30
C SER A 10 19.61 4.70 22.70
N ASN A 11 19.00 5.75 23.23
CA ASN A 11 18.30 5.76 24.53
C ASN A 11 17.01 4.92 24.55
N LEU A 12 16.82 4.05 23.55
CA LEU A 12 15.59 3.32 23.28
C LEU A 12 15.17 2.39 24.42
N PRO A 13 16.04 1.57 25.04
CA PRO A 13 15.64 0.72 26.17
C PRO A 13 15.24 1.50 27.45
N ILE A 14 15.66 2.76 27.56
CA ILE A 14 15.35 3.65 28.68
C ILE A 14 14.12 4.52 28.35
N SER A 15 13.73 4.63 27.08
CA SER A 15 12.55 5.40 26.66
C SER A 15 11.26 4.59 26.83
N GLY A 16 10.19 5.25 27.27
CA GLY A 16 8.85 4.64 27.38
C GLY A 16 8.34 4.02 26.07
N SER A 17 8.88 4.44 24.93
CA SER A 17 8.56 3.88 23.61
C SER A 17 9.02 2.43 23.41
N PHE A 18 10.01 1.92 24.16
CA PHE A 18 10.41 0.51 24.07
C PHE A 18 9.33 -0.44 24.58
N VAL A 19 8.64 -0.07 25.65
CA VAL A 19 7.50 -0.82 26.17
C VAL A 19 6.36 -0.80 25.16
N GLU A 20 6.13 0.33 24.48
CA GLU A 20 5.13 0.42 23.42
C GLU A 20 5.50 -0.43 22.20
N MET A 21 6.77 -0.46 21.80
CA MET A 21 7.25 -1.33 20.73
C MET A 21 7.12 -2.81 21.10
N LEU A 22 7.50 -3.21 22.32
CA LEU A 22 7.30 -4.58 22.81
C LEU A 22 5.81 -4.95 22.84
N ARG A 23 4.94 -4.07 23.34
CA ARG A 23 3.49 -4.30 23.35
C ARG A 23 2.96 -4.47 21.92
N ARG A 24 3.39 -3.61 20.99
CA ARG A 24 2.99 -3.68 19.58
C ARG A 24 3.48 -4.97 18.92
N ILE A 25 4.71 -5.39 19.18
CA ILE A 25 5.29 -6.65 18.65
C ILE A 25 4.55 -7.86 19.22
N VAL A 26 4.26 -7.88 20.52
CA VAL A 26 3.50 -8.98 21.15
C VAL A 26 2.06 -9.01 20.63
N GLN A 27 1.41 -7.85 20.46
CA GLN A 27 0.08 -7.76 19.83
C GLN A 27 0.11 -8.26 18.39
N LEU A 28 1.12 -7.87 17.60
CA LEU A 28 1.28 -8.32 16.22
C LEU A 28 1.54 -9.82 16.13
N SER A 29 2.41 -10.35 16.99
CA SER A 29 2.70 -11.79 17.11
C SER A 29 1.45 -12.58 17.51
N ARG A 30 0.62 -12.05 18.42
CA ARG A 30 -0.65 -12.67 18.79
C ARG A 30 -1.72 -12.53 17.69
N ASN A 31 -1.78 -11.45 16.93
CA ASN A 31 -2.70 -11.33 15.79
C ASN A 31 -2.38 -12.33 14.68
N GLN A 32 -1.09 -12.59 14.42
CA GLN A 32 -0.67 -13.60 13.44
C GLN A 32 -0.78 -15.03 14.02
N GLY A 33 -0.58 -15.20 15.33
CA GLY A 33 -0.57 -16.50 16.00
C GLY A 33 -1.94 -16.99 16.46
N ALA A 34 -2.87 -16.13 16.88
CA ALA A 34 -4.17 -16.55 17.43
C ALA A 34 -5.18 -16.98 16.35
N ALA A 35 -5.03 -16.50 15.13
CA ALA A 35 -5.83 -16.97 13.98
C ALA A 35 -5.43 -18.40 13.55
N VAL A 36 -4.17 -18.79 13.78
CA VAL A 36 -3.65 -20.13 13.42
C VAL A 36 -3.65 -21.09 14.63
N ALA A 37 -3.39 -20.60 15.85
CA ALA A 37 -3.36 -21.40 17.07
C ALA A 37 -4.75 -21.72 17.64
N ASN A 38 -5.81 -20.99 17.27
CA ASN A 38 -7.20 -21.40 17.54
C ASN A 38 -7.80 -22.25 16.42
N ALA A 39 -7.04 -22.69 15.43
CA ALA A 39 -7.54 -23.67 14.45
C ALA A 39 -7.89 -25.01 15.11
N GLU A 40 -7.31 -25.32 16.28
CA GLU A 40 -7.65 -26.47 17.12
C GLU A 40 -8.79 -26.18 18.12
N ALA A 41 -9.13 -24.92 18.36
CA ALA A 41 -10.29 -24.52 19.17
C ALA A 41 -11.53 -24.45 18.28
N ALA A 42 -12.13 -25.61 18.00
CA ALA A 42 -13.48 -25.79 17.44
C ALA A 42 -13.96 -24.65 16.52
N ALA A 43 -13.71 -24.77 15.21
CA ALA A 43 -14.39 -24.07 14.10
C ALA A 43 -15.15 -22.79 14.51
N THR A 44 -14.45 -21.81 15.09
CA THR A 44 -15.11 -20.62 15.61
C THR A 44 -15.42 -19.74 14.42
N SER A 45 -16.72 -19.53 14.18
CA SER A 45 -17.22 -18.65 13.13
C SER A 45 -16.66 -17.24 13.31
N LEU A 46 -15.77 -16.82 12.41
CA LEU A 46 -15.10 -15.52 12.42
C LEU A 46 -16.00 -14.47 11.78
N ALA A 47 -16.33 -13.42 12.53
CA ALA A 47 -17.15 -12.33 12.01
C ALA A 47 -16.39 -11.50 10.95
N PRO A 48 -17.08 -10.95 9.94
CA PRO A 48 -16.52 -9.94 9.03
C PRO A 48 -15.93 -8.75 9.81
N TYR A 49 -14.66 -8.41 9.61
CA TYR A 49 -14.04 -7.27 10.28
C TYR A 49 -13.72 -6.12 9.31
N ARG A 50 -13.06 -6.42 8.18
CA ARG A 50 -12.82 -5.47 7.08
C ARG A 50 -12.79 -6.21 5.74
N MET A 51 -13.31 -5.60 4.68
CA MET A 51 -13.37 -6.18 3.34
C MET A 51 -12.49 -5.42 2.36
N ILE A 52 -12.00 -6.13 1.34
CA ILE A 52 -11.26 -5.51 0.25
C ILE A 52 -12.27 -5.05 -0.80
N ALA A 53 -12.33 -3.74 -1.04
CA ALA A 53 -13.14 -3.16 -2.11
C ALA A 53 -12.48 -3.40 -3.49
N ALA A 54 -13.23 -3.15 -4.57
CA ALA A 54 -12.76 -3.38 -5.94
C ALA A 54 -11.50 -2.57 -6.32
N ASP A 55 -11.24 -1.47 -5.61
CA ASP A 55 -10.04 -0.63 -5.74
C ASP A 55 -8.85 -1.11 -4.88
N GLY A 56 -9.03 -2.19 -4.11
CA GLY A 56 -8.01 -2.74 -3.20
C GLY A 56 -8.00 -2.11 -1.81
N SER A 57 -8.90 -1.17 -1.50
CA SER A 57 -8.95 -0.53 -0.18
C SER A 57 -9.65 -1.39 0.87
N LEU A 58 -9.25 -1.26 2.15
CA LEU A 58 -9.91 -1.95 3.28
C LEU A 58 -11.10 -1.14 3.81
N VAL A 59 -12.31 -1.60 3.52
CA VAL A 59 -13.58 -0.97 3.88
C VAL A 59 -14.32 -1.74 4.99
N PRO A 60 -15.30 -1.13 5.67
CA PRO A 60 -16.18 -1.85 6.58
C PRO A 60 -16.91 -3.01 5.89
N PRO A 61 -17.33 -4.06 6.63
CA PRO A 61 -18.08 -5.16 6.06
C PRO A 61 -19.39 -4.70 5.42
N THR A 62 -19.73 -5.30 4.28
CA THR A 62 -21.05 -5.13 3.65
C THR A 62 -22.11 -5.94 4.40
N SER A 63 -23.39 -5.61 4.19
CA SER A 63 -24.52 -6.36 4.78
C SER A 63 -24.55 -7.83 4.38
N ASP A 64 -23.98 -8.13 3.22
CA ASP A 64 -24.05 -9.45 2.58
C ASP A 64 -22.89 -10.35 3.02
N ALA A 65 -21.87 -9.77 3.67
CA ALA A 65 -20.72 -10.52 4.20
C ALA A 65 -21.17 -11.38 5.38
N ARG A 66 -21.05 -12.70 5.22
CA ARG A 66 -21.34 -13.70 6.24
C ARG A 66 -20.06 -14.06 7.03
N PRO A 67 -20.22 -14.52 8.28
CA PRO A 67 -19.12 -15.08 9.03
C PRO A 67 -18.42 -16.23 8.30
N LEU A 68 -17.10 -16.30 8.47
CA LEU A 68 -16.24 -17.32 7.88
C LEU A 68 -15.99 -18.42 8.89
N VAL A 69 -16.15 -19.70 8.51
CA VAL A 69 -15.80 -20.84 9.37
C VAL A 69 -14.54 -21.49 8.81
N PRO A 70 -13.35 -21.27 9.41
CA PRO A 70 -12.12 -21.92 8.95
C PRO A 70 -12.25 -23.44 9.09
N GLY A 71 -12.05 -24.17 7.99
CA GLY A 71 -12.04 -25.62 7.96
C GLY A 71 -10.67 -26.17 7.56
N ALA A 72 -10.49 -27.49 7.69
CA ALA A 72 -9.31 -28.19 7.17
C ALA A 72 -9.41 -28.31 5.64
N GLY A 73 -9.17 -27.22 4.91
CA GLY A 73 -9.25 -27.19 3.47
C GLY A 73 -9.12 -25.79 2.88
N THR A 74 -9.17 -25.71 1.55
CA THR A 74 -9.22 -24.44 0.84
C THR A 74 -10.54 -23.75 1.14
N LEU A 75 -10.47 -22.51 1.64
CA LEU A 75 -11.64 -21.66 1.82
C LEU A 75 -11.86 -20.88 0.52
N PRO A 76 -12.95 -21.12 -0.22
CA PRO A 76 -13.22 -20.37 -1.44
C PRO A 76 -13.62 -18.93 -1.09
N VAL A 77 -13.22 -17.99 -1.94
CA VAL A 77 -13.70 -16.61 -1.91
C VAL A 77 -15.01 -16.56 -2.66
N THR A 78 -16.08 -16.18 -1.96
CA THR A 78 -17.44 -16.17 -2.51
C THR A 78 -18.06 -14.79 -2.27
N PHE A 79 -19.25 -14.56 -2.85
CA PHE A 79 -19.99 -13.32 -2.57
C PHE A 79 -20.38 -13.20 -1.09
N GLU A 80 -20.71 -14.34 -0.44
CA GLU A 80 -21.04 -14.37 0.98
C GLU A 80 -19.79 -14.32 1.87
N ASN A 81 -18.64 -14.79 1.40
CA ASN A 81 -17.35 -14.68 2.09
C ASN A 81 -16.33 -13.96 1.20
N PRO A 82 -16.48 -12.62 1.05
CA PRO A 82 -15.59 -11.81 0.22
C PRO A 82 -14.17 -11.75 0.81
N PRO A 83 -13.16 -11.36 0.01
CA PRO A 83 -11.79 -11.28 0.48
C PRO A 83 -11.63 -10.12 1.49
N GLY A 84 -10.89 -10.37 2.57
CA GLY A 84 -10.79 -9.42 3.68
C GLY A 84 -10.21 -10.01 4.96
N LEU A 85 -10.42 -9.29 6.06
CA LEU A 85 -10.04 -9.65 7.41
C LEU A 85 -11.28 -10.09 8.20
N TYR A 86 -11.22 -11.27 8.81
CA TYR A 86 -12.29 -11.86 9.62
C TYR A 86 -11.82 -12.09 11.05
N GLY A 87 -12.67 -11.84 12.05
CA GLY A 87 -12.35 -12.00 13.47
C GLY A 87 -12.73 -10.76 14.27
N SER A 88 -11.81 -10.27 15.10
CA SER A 88 -11.99 -9.13 15.99
C SER A 88 -10.79 -8.19 15.95
N GLU A 89 -10.87 -7.06 16.66
CA GLU A 89 -9.75 -6.13 16.82
C GLU A 89 -8.51 -6.79 17.45
N THR A 90 -8.69 -7.83 18.26
CA THR A 90 -7.64 -8.54 18.99
C THR A 90 -7.07 -9.75 18.25
N GLY A 91 -7.57 -10.04 17.05
CA GLY A 91 -7.11 -11.15 16.22
C GLY A 91 -7.89 -11.26 14.92
N VAL A 92 -7.19 -11.22 13.79
CA VAL A 92 -7.79 -11.30 12.46
C VAL A 92 -7.18 -12.44 11.64
N PHE A 93 -8.04 -13.12 10.89
CA PHE A 93 -7.69 -14.07 9.84
C PHE A 93 -7.79 -13.37 8.48
N ALA A 94 -6.75 -13.49 7.66
CA ALA A 94 -6.74 -12.92 6.32
C ALA A 94 -7.28 -13.93 5.30
N HIS A 95 -8.45 -13.62 4.74
CA HIS A 95 -9.06 -14.36 3.65
C HIS A 95 -8.69 -13.69 2.32
N ASN A 96 -7.61 -14.14 1.70
CA ASN A 96 -7.04 -13.52 0.51
C ASN A 96 -7.67 -14.06 -0.76
N LEU A 97 -7.79 -13.20 -1.78
CA LEU A 97 -8.24 -13.61 -3.12
C LEU A 97 -7.24 -14.54 -3.82
N LEU A 98 -5.95 -14.27 -3.61
CA LEU A 98 -4.85 -15.01 -4.20
C LEU A 98 -4.16 -15.85 -3.13
N ASP A 99 -3.68 -17.01 -3.52
CA ASP A 99 -2.82 -17.83 -2.68
C ASP A 99 -1.36 -17.36 -2.76
N VAL A 100 -0.50 -17.92 -1.91
CA VAL A 100 0.93 -17.58 -1.86
C VAL A 100 1.70 -18.03 -3.12
N ALA A 101 1.17 -19.00 -3.85
CA ALA A 101 1.78 -19.57 -5.05
C ALA A 101 1.25 -18.93 -6.35
N SER A 102 0.33 -17.97 -6.24
CA SER A 102 -0.38 -17.37 -7.36
C SER A 102 0.61 -16.56 -8.18
N THR A 103 0.60 -16.81 -9.49
CA THR A 103 1.43 -16.07 -10.45
C THR A 103 0.55 -15.25 -11.37
N PHE A 104 0.98 -14.03 -11.67
CA PHE A 104 0.30 -13.18 -12.64
C PHE A 104 0.87 -13.45 -14.02
N GLU A 105 0.04 -13.99 -14.91
CA GLU A 105 0.40 -14.12 -16.32
C GLU A 105 0.10 -12.83 -17.08
N PRO A 106 0.91 -12.46 -18.08
CA PRO A 106 0.60 -11.36 -18.97
C PRO A 106 -0.76 -11.54 -19.64
N LEU A 107 -1.53 -10.45 -19.77
CA LEU A 107 -2.81 -10.48 -20.46
C LEU A 107 -2.61 -10.89 -21.93
N ALA A 108 -3.14 -12.05 -22.32
CA ALA A 108 -3.12 -12.50 -23.70
C ALA A 108 -4.04 -11.63 -24.57
N ARG A 109 -3.53 -11.17 -25.72
CA ARG A 109 -4.36 -10.41 -26.67
C ARG A 109 -5.42 -11.35 -27.27
N PRO A 110 -6.72 -10.99 -27.21
CA PRO A 110 -7.77 -11.80 -27.81
C PRO A 110 -7.56 -11.89 -29.33
N GLN A 111 -7.68 -13.10 -29.88
CA GLN A 111 -7.64 -13.35 -31.32
C GLN A 111 -8.99 -13.03 -31.95
N VAL A 112 -9.29 -11.74 -32.08
CA VAL A 112 -10.49 -11.25 -32.75
C VAL A 112 -10.13 -10.58 -34.07
N THR A 113 -11.01 -10.66 -35.06
CA THR A 113 -10.81 -10.04 -36.38
C THR A 113 -10.84 -8.51 -36.32
N VAL A 114 -11.29 -7.93 -35.21
CA VAL A 114 -11.38 -6.48 -35.00
C VAL A 114 -10.02 -5.94 -34.53
N PRO A 115 -9.59 -4.74 -34.98
CA PRO A 115 -8.37 -4.11 -34.46
C PRO A 115 -8.40 -3.98 -32.94
N VAL A 116 -7.40 -4.53 -32.27
CA VAL A 116 -7.21 -4.42 -30.81
C VAL A 116 -6.08 -3.44 -30.54
N THR A 117 -6.38 -2.34 -29.85
CA THR A 117 -5.39 -1.39 -29.35
C THR A 117 -5.12 -1.64 -27.87
N THR A 118 -3.84 -1.68 -27.50
CA THR A 118 -3.45 -1.72 -26.09
C THR A 118 -3.36 -0.30 -25.59
N ILE A 119 -4.27 0.10 -24.70
CA ILE A 119 -4.19 1.36 -23.98
C ILE A 119 -3.48 1.04 -22.66
N GLN A 120 -2.38 1.73 -22.37
CA GLN A 120 -1.79 1.62 -21.04
C GLN A 120 -2.72 2.27 -20.04
N TYR A 121 -2.95 1.60 -18.91
CA TYR A 121 -3.68 2.20 -17.79
C TYR A 121 -2.79 3.29 -17.21
N ALA A 122 -2.85 4.48 -17.80
CA ALA A 122 -2.12 5.64 -17.35
C ALA A 122 -2.84 6.12 -16.08
N PHE A 123 -2.39 5.64 -14.92
CA PHE A 123 -2.51 6.44 -13.73
C PHE A 123 -1.84 7.76 -14.05
N ASP A 124 -2.65 8.81 -14.03
CA ASP A 124 -2.36 10.23 -14.21
C ASP A 124 -0.88 10.56 -13.92
N GLU A 125 -0.02 10.39 -14.93
CA GLU A 125 1.42 10.58 -14.76
C GLU A 125 1.67 12.09 -14.80
N SER A 126 1.40 12.75 -13.67
CA SER A 126 1.50 14.20 -13.56
C SER A 126 2.96 14.61 -13.80
N ARG A 127 3.24 15.16 -14.97
CA ARG A 127 4.58 15.65 -15.30
C ARG A 127 4.87 16.91 -14.49
N ASN A 128 5.96 16.90 -13.74
CA ASN A 128 6.37 18.05 -12.95
C ASN A 128 6.95 19.15 -13.85
N LEU A 129 6.09 20.08 -14.28
CA LEU A 129 6.46 21.20 -15.17
C LEU A 129 7.08 22.40 -14.42
N LYS A 130 7.06 22.40 -13.08
CA LYS A 130 7.56 23.52 -12.28
C LYS A 130 9.02 23.83 -12.62
N GLY A 131 9.87 22.81 -12.71
CA GLY A 131 11.29 22.98 -13.03
C GLY A 131 11.51 23.62 -14.40
N ALA A 132 10.84 23.10 -15.43
CA ALA A 132 10.96 23.61 -16.80
C ALA A 132 10.46 25.06 -16.94
N LEU A 133 9.32 25.38 -16.31
CA LEU A 133 8.75 26.74 -16.36
C LEU A 133 9.60 27.75 -15.59
N VAL A 134 10.15 27.38 -14.42
CA VAL A 134 11.07 28.26 -13.67
C VAL A 134 12.36 28.49 -14.47
N ALA A 135 12.92 27.46 -15.09
CA ALA A 135 14.10 27.61 -15.95
C ALA A 135 13.83 28.53 -17.14
N ALA A 136 12.67 28.38 -17.81
CA ALA A 136 12.27 29.25 -18.91
C ALA A 136 12.09 30.72 -18.45
N ALA A 137 11.47 30.95 -17.29
CA ALA A 137 11.30 32.30 -16.73
C ALA A 137 12.65 32.96 -16.41
N LEU A 138 13.60 32.23 -15.81
CA LEU A 138 14.95 32.73 -15.53
C LEU A 138 15.70 33.09 -16.82
N LEU A 139 15.57 32.26 -17.86
CA LEU A 139 16.20 32.50 -19.16
C LEU A 139 15.63 33.75 -19.83
N LEU A 140 14.30 33.93 -19.80
CA LEU A 140 13.65 35.13 -20.32
C LEU A 140 14.07 36.39 -19.55
N MET A 141 14.18 36.32 -18.21
CA MET A 141 14.67 37.43 -17.40
C MET A 141 16.11 37.81 -17.77
N LEU A 142 17.00 36.82 -17.96
CA LEU A 142 18.37 37.07 -18.41
C LEU A 142 18.39 37.75 -19.79
N LEU A 143 17.59 37.27 -20.74
CA LEU A 143 17.51 37.89 -22.07
C LEU A 143 16.99 39.33 -22.01
N ASP A 144 15.97 39.59 -21.20
CA ASP A 144 15.43 40.94 -21.01
C ASP A 144 16.47 41.88 -20.39
N THR A 145 17.17 41.43 -19.35
CA THR A 145 18.26 42.23 -18.75
C THR A 145 19.37 42.54 -19.74
N LEU A 146 19.74 41.59 -20.60
CA LEU A 146 20.76 41.78 -21.63
C LEU A 146 20.29 42.79 -22.69
N ALA A 147 19.02 42.72 -23.09
CA ALA A 147 18.41 43.65 -24.03
C ALA A 147 18.37 45.09 -23.46
N VAL A 148 17.95 45.24 -22.20
CA VAL A 148 17.97 46.54 -21.49
C VAL A 148 19.39 47.09 -21.38
N LEU A 149 20.38 46.24 -21.10
CA LEU A 149 21.78 46.65 -21.00
C LEU A 149 22.34 47.13 -22.35
N TRP A 150 21.95 46.47 -23.44
CA TRP A 150 22.33 46.87 -24.79
C TRP A 150 21.68 48.20 -25.17
N MET A 151 20.37 48.36 -24.96
CA MET A 151 19.68 49.63 -25.19
C MET A 151 20.20 50.77 -24.31
N GLY A 152 20.60 50.46 -23.07
CA GLY A 152 21.21 51.39 -22.11
C GLY A 152 22.64 51.82 -22.48
N GLY A 153 23.19 51.35 -23.59
CA GLY A 153 24.46 51.84 -24.14
C GLY A 153 25.72 51.22 -23.52
N LEU A 154 25.59 50.18 -22.67
CA LEU A 154 26.77 49.57 -22.04
C LEU A 154 27.68 48.83 -23.04
N PHE A 155 27.15 48.44 -24.21
CA PHE A 155 27.88 47.83 -25.32
C PHE A 155 28.19 48.81 -26.48
N SER A 156 27.87 50.10 -26.33
CA SER A 156 28.04 51.13 -27.37
C SER A 156 29.26 52.04 -27.13
N ARG A 157 30.37 51.49 -26.66
CA ARG A 157 31.67 52.19 -26.63
C ARG A 157 32.68 51.48 -27.51
#